data_AF-A0A3M6TFN5-F1
#
_entry.id   AF-A0A3M6TFN5-F1
#
_cell.length_a   1.000
_cell.length_b   1.000
_cell.length_c   1.000
_cell.angle_alpha   90.00
_cell.angle_beta   90.00
_cell.angle_gamma   90.00
#
_symmetry.space_group_name_H-M   'P 1'
#
loop_
_entity.id
_entity.type
_entity.pdbx_description
1 polymer ?
#
loop_
_entity_poly.entity_id
_entity_poly.type
_entity_poly.pdbx_seq_one_letter_code
_entity_poly.pdbx_strand_id
1 'polypeptide(L)'
;MSDNVFLRDQESCVKDDYYMIDVFTYARPATNGETGSLHQLVMYVTRALEDSGRLDILREKQRDQNIMKIYSNSFRWKKTQGENIIAQLLLGGFHADKKIERKKVDHMKLAENVVFTLPVSDASKMTVEGNLLNEDGEMILKIGAMNVNLIKFQDGETRAGIEHEYSGNEAVEQDVAT
;
A
#
# COMPACT_ATOMS: atom_id res chain seq x y z
N MET A 1 55.21 5.34 -2.37
CA MET A 1 54.46 4.16 -2.82
C MET A 1 53.53 3.80 -1.68
N SER A 2 52.22 4.02 -1.85
CA SER A 2 51.20 3.78 -0.82
C SER A 2 50.37 2.60 -1.29
N ASP A 3 50.33 1.55 -0.48
CA ASP A 3 49.61 0.32 -0.77
C ASP A 3 48.10 0.57 -0.77
N ASN A 4 47.49 0.52 -1.96
CA ASN A 4 46.05 0.43 -2.11
C ASN A 4 45.64 -1.01 -1.75
N VAL A 5 45.23 -1.20 -0.50
CA VAL A 5 44.51 -2.41 -0.09
C VAL A 5 43.13 -2.35 -0.73
N PHE A 6 42.96 -3.07 -1.85
CA PHE A 6 41.65 -3.32 -2.42
C PHE A 6 40.86 -4.19 -1.45
N LEU A 7 39.94 -3.57 -0.72
CA LEU A 7 38.91 -4.28 0.03
C LEU A 7 38.08 -5.10 -0.97
N ARG A 8 38.28 -6.41 -0.92
CA ARG A 8 37.48 -7.40 -1.64
C ARG A 8 36.00 -7.24 -1.28
N ASP A 9 35.18 -7.42 -2.32
CA ASP A 9 33.75 -7.72 -2.26
C ASP A 9 32.82 -6.58 -1.78
N GLN A 10 32.96 -5.40 -2.38
CA GLN A 10 31.74 -4.67 -2.74
C GLN A 10 31.20 -5.31 -4.02
N GLU A 11 30.27 -6.27 -3.89
CA GLU A 11 29.32 -6.53 -4.98
C GLU A 11 28.79 -5.17 -5.44
N SER A 12 29.15 -4.78 -6.66
CA SER A 12 28.80 -3.50 -7.23
C SER A 12 27.30 -3.32 -7.11
N CYS A 13 26.86 -2.39 -6.25
CA CYS A 13 25.45 -2.05 -6.15
C CYS A 13 25.02 -1.48 -7.52
N VAL A 14 24.32 -2.29 -8.31
CA VAL A 14 23.71 -1.79 -9.54
C VAL A 14 22.52 -0.92 -9.11
N LYS A 15 22.41 0.29 -9.67
CA LYS A 15 21.33 1.25 -9.33
C LYS A 15 19.91 0.66 -9.47
N ASP A 16 19.76 -0.46 -10.17
CA ASP A 16 18.49 -1.12 -10.47
C ASP A 16 17.91 -2.01 -9.36
N ASP A 17 18.63 -2.22 -8.25
CA ASP A 17 18.17 -3.11 -7.17
C ASP A 17 17.57 -2.36 -5.96
N TYR A 18 17.36 -1.05 -6.06
CA TYR A 18 16.89 -0.22 -4.93
C TYR A 18 15.39 0.09 -5.04
N TYR A 19 14.64 -0.31 -4.01
CA TYR A 19 13.19 -0.19 -3.93
C TYR A 19 12.78 0.57 -2.69
N MET A 20 11.58 1.13 -2.72
CA MET A 20 10.94 1.76 -1.59
C MET A 20 9.62 1.08 -1.29
N ILE A 21 9.34 0.95 0.01
CA ILE A 21 8.07 0.46 0.53
C ILE A 21 7.43 1.53 1.40
N ASP A 22 6.14 1.75 1.19
CA ASP A 22 5.31 2.59 2.03
C ASP A 22 4.10 1.77 2.49
N VAL A 23 3.78 1.85 3.77
CA VAL A 23 2.64 1.12 4.35
C VAL A 23 1.62 2.12 4.84
N PHE A 24 0.37 1.89 4.45
CA PHE A 24 -0.77 2.72 4.80
C PHE A 24 -1.84 1.89 5.48
N THR A 25 -2.54 2.49 6.43
CA THR A 25 -3.84 2.00 6.88
C THR A 25 -4.91 2.67 6.03
N TYR A 26 -5.91 1.92 5.62
CA TYR A 26 -7.11 2.44 4.96
C TYR A 26 -8.34 1.95 5.72
N ALA A 27 -9.17 2.89 6.18
CA ALA A 27 -10.43 2.58 6.84
C ALA A 27 -11.58 3.10 5.98
N ARG A 28 -12.46 2.21 5.51
CA ARG A 28 -13.66 2.63 4.78
C ARG A 28 -14.92 2.14 5.48
N PRO A 29 -16.04 2.88 5.38
CA PRO A 29 -17.35 2.34 5.70
C PRO A 29 -17.61 1.10 4.84
N ALA A 30 -18.25 0.08 5.41
CA ALA A 30 -18.76 -1.01 4.61
C ALA A 30 -19.88 -0.48 3.69
N THR A 31 -19.73 -0.72 2.40
CA THR A 31 -20.75 -0.41 1.39
C THR A 31 -21.63 -1.64 1.21
N ASN A 32 -22.95 -1.46 1.27
CA ASN A 32 -24.00 -2.47 1.04
C ASN A 32 -24.48 -3.25 2.29
N GLY A 33 -24.89 -2.53 3.34
CA GLY A 33 -25.69 -3.12 4.44
C GLY A 33 -24.90 -3.99 5.44
N GLU A 34 -23.61 -4.18 5.23
CA GLU A 34 -22.71 -4.75 6.23
C GLU A 34 -22.50 -3.75 7.36
N THR A 35 -22.65 -4.20 8.60
CA THR A 35 -22.45 -3.37 9.80
C THR A 35 -20.96 -3.39 10.15
N GLY A 36 -20.21 -2.32 9.83
CA GLY A 36 -18.82 -2.18 10.27
C GLY A 36 -17.92 -1.30 9.38
N SER A 37 -16.75 -0.95 9.90
CA SER A 37 -15.66 -0.35 9.12
C SER A 37 -14.72 -1.46 8.61
N LEU A 38 -14.40 -1.45 7.32
CA LEU A 38 -13.38 -2.33 6.77
C LEU A 38 -12.01 -1.69 6.98
N HIS A 39 -11.18 -2.33 7.80
CA HIS A 39 -9.79 -1.91 8.02
C HIS A 39 -8.85 -2.71 7.12
N GLN A 40 -8.10 -1.98 6.29
CA GLN A 40 -7.14 -2.54 5.37
C GLN A 40 -5.75 -1.98 5.64
N LEU A 41 -4.74 -2.80 5.40
CA LEU A 41 -3.35 -2.39 5.38
C LEU A 41 -2.82 -2.54 3.94
N VAL A 42 -2.33 -1.44 3.38
CA VAL A 42 -1.86 -1.37 2.00
C VAL A 42 -0.35 -1.19 2.01
N MET A 43 0.37 -2.18 1.48
CA MET A 43 1.79 -2.07 1.19
C MET A 43 1.97 -1.62 -0.26
N TYR A 44 2.70 -0.54 -0.44
CA TYR A 44 2.97 0.11 -1.72
C TYR A 44 4.46 -0.01 -2.02
N VAL A 45 4.83 -0.73 -3.08
CA VAL A 45 6.24 -0.95 -3.46
C VAL A 45 6.54 -0.30 -4.80
N THR A 46 7.65 0.45 -4.85
CA THR A 46 8.11 1.20 -6.04
C THR A 46 9.62 1.08 -6.20
N ARG A 47 10.11 1.37 -7.42
CA ARG A 47 11.54 1.67 -7.61
C ARG A 47 11.89 2.99 -6.95
N ALA A 48 13.06 3.05 -6.33
CA ALA A 48 13.48 4.24 -5.58
C ALA A 48 13.87 5.45 -6.45
N LEU A 49 14.11 5.27 -7.75
CA LEU A 49 14.49 6.35 -8.66
C LEU A 49 13.29 7.07 -9.31
N GLU A 50 12.07 6.60 -9.08
CA GLU A 50 10.84 7.18 -9.66
C GLU A 50 10.22 8.26 -8.75
N ASP A 51 11.05 9.16 -8.22
CA ASP A 51 10.65 10.08 -7.15
C ASP A 51 9.48 11.01 -7.51
N SER A 52 9.37 11.51 -8.74
CA SER A 52 8.31 12.50 -9.08
C SER A 52 6.91 11.89 -9.10
N GLY A 53 6.70 10.80 -9.85
CA GLY A 53 5.39 10.13 -9.93
C GLY A 53 4.99 9.46 -8.61
N ARG A 54 5.98 8.90 -7.89
CA ARG A 54 5.80 8.36 -6.54
C ARG A 54 5.30 9.43 -5.58
N LEU A 55 5.92 10.61 -5.55
CA LEU A 55 5.52 11.70 -4.65
C LEU A 55 4.10 12.19 -4.93
N ASP A 56 3.67 12.24 -6.18
CA ASP A 56 2.30 12.64 -6.53
C ASP A 56 1.26 11.62 -6.05
N ILE A 57 1.50 10.32 -6.27
CA ILE A 57 0.62 9.24 -5.77
C ILE A 57 0.57 9.23 -4.24
N LEU A 58 1.71 9.43 -3.58
CA LEU A 58 1.78 9.52 -2.13
C LEU A 58 1.01 10.74 -1.61
N ARG A 59 1.10 11.89 -2.29
CA ARG A 59 0.34 13.10 -1.95
C ARG A 59 -1.16 12.90 -2.14
N GLU A 60 -1.59 12.26 -3.23
CA GLU A 60 -3.00 11.93 -3.44
C GLU A 60 -3.53 11.01 -2.35
N LYS A 61 -2.80 9.94 -2.00
CA LYS A 61 -3.14 9.05 -0.90
C LYS A 61 -3.23 9.78 0.44
N GLN A 62 -2.33 10.73 0.71
CA GLN A 62 -2.34 11.52 1.94
C GLN A 62 -3.47 12.56 2.03
N ARG A 63 -4.10 12.92 0.90
CA ARG A 63 -5.28 13.81 0.92
C ARG A 63 -6.54 13.09 1.39
N ASP A 64 -6.59 11.77 1.28
CA ASP A 64 -7.69 10.98 1.81
C ASP A 64 -7.53 10.83 3.33
N GLN A 65 -8.47 11.40 4.08
CA GLN A 65 -8.48 11.34 5.54
C GLN A 65 -8.64 9.90 6.08
N ASN A 66 -9.09 8.98 5.23
CA ASN A 66 -9.21 7.56 5.53
C ASN A 66 -7.88 6.81 5.42
N ILE A 67 -6.85 7.44 4.84
CA ILE A 67 -5.54 6.84 4.60
C ILE A 67 -4.52 7.47 5.55
N MET A 68 -3.84 6.64 6.34
CA MET A 68 -2.75 7.09 7.20
C MET A 68 -1.49 6.29 6.90
N LYS A 69 -0.39 7.01 6.63
CA LYS A 69 0.92 6.38 6.44
C LYS A 69 1.49 5.98 7.79
N ILE A 70 1.87 4.71 7.94
CA ILE A 70 2.38 4.16 9.21
C ILE A 70 3.83 3.67 9.13
N TYR A 71 4.34 3.39 7.93
CA TYR A 71 5.73 2.96 7.73
C TYR A 71 6.25 3.39 6.36
N SER A 72 7.56 3.64 6.30
CA SER A 72 8.29 3.90 5.05
C SER A 72 9.72 3.42 5.23
N ASN A 73 10.24 2.69 4.25
CA ASN A 73 11.65 2.35 4.22
C ASN A 73 12.10 2.07 2.79
N SER A 74 13.41 2.04 2.59
CA SER A 74 14.03 1.53 1.38
C SER A 74 14.64 0.16 1.62
N PHE A 75 14.64 -0.70 0.61
CA PHE A 75 15.26 -2.02 0.68
C PHE A 75 15.89 -2.39 -0.65
N ARG A 76 16.74 -3.41 -0.61
CA ARG A 76 17.41 -3.95 -1.79
C ARG A 76 16.77 -5.26 -2.19
N TRP A 77 16.45 -5.38 -3.47
CA TRP A 77 15.93 -6.61 -4.05
C TRP A 77 16.77 -7.00 -5.27
N LYS A 78 17.80 -7.81 -5.00
CA LYS A 78 18.74 -8.28 -6.02
C LYS A 78 18.04 -9.25 -6.96
N LYS A 79 18.39 -9.23 -8.25
CA LYS A 79 17.85 -10.20 -9.24
C LYS A 79 18.04 -11.66 -8.84
N THR A 80 19.12 -11.96 -8.11
CA THR A 80 19.40 -13.30 -7.59
C THR A 80 18.40 -13.76 -6.51
N GLN A 81 17.63 -12.85 -5.91
CA GLN A 81 16.58 -13.15 -4.94
C GLN A 81 15.21 -13.38 -5.60
N GLY A 82 15.20 -13.66 -6.91
CA GLY A 82 13.99 -14.01 -7.65
C GLY A 82 13.20 -12.82 -8.21
N GLU A 83 12.14 -13.19 -8.92
CA GLU A 83 11.22 -12.28 -9.61
C GLU A 83 10.03 -11.90 -8.72
N ASN A 84 9.86 -12.58 -7.58
CA ASN A 84 8.77 -12.33 -6.66
C ASN A 84 9.23 -12.12 -5.22
N ILE A 85 8.50 -11.29 -4.50
CA ILE A 85 8.59 -11.12 -3.05
C ILE A 85 7.29 -11.60 -2.43
N ILE A 86 7.41 -12.26 -1.29
CA ILE A 86 6.28 -12.56 -0.42
C ILE A 86 6.22 -11.46 0.65
N ALA A 87 5.19 -10.62 0.55
CA ALA A 87 4.80 -9.72 1.61
C ALA A 87 3.99 -10.50 2.63
N GLN A 88 4.55 -10.64 3.82
CA GLN A 88 3.96 -11.37 4.93
C GLN A 88 3.51 -10.40 6.00
N LEU A 89 2.30 -10.61 6.51
CA LEU A 89 1.69 -9.87 7.62
C LEU A 89 1.46 -10.81 8.81
N LEU A 90 1.89 -10.39 9.99
CA LEU A 90 1.77 -11.13 11.24
C LEU A 90 1.05 -10.27 12.28
N LEU A 91 -0.02 -10.82 12.87
CA LEU A 91 -0.83 -10.17 13.91
C LEU A 91 -1.28 -11.21 14.93
N GLY A 92 -0.51 -11.38 16.00
CA GLY A 92 -0.80 -12.43 16.99
C GLY A 92 -0.85 -13.81 16.33
N GLY A 93 -2.03 -14.46 16.36
CA GLY A 93 -2.27 -15.73 15.67
C GLY A 93 -2.73 -15.61 14.20
N PHE A 94 -2.96 -14.38 13.70
CA PHE A 94 -3.32 -14.13 12.31
C PHE A 94 -2.07 -14.01 11.44
N HIS A 95 -2.10 -14.67 10.28
CA HIS A 95 -1.04 -14.67 9.29
C HIS A 95 -1.65 -14.52 7.90
N ALA A 96 -1.06 -13.64 7.08
CA ALA A 96 -1.48 -13.46 5.70
C ALA A 96 -0.27 -13.18 4.81
N ASP A 97 -0.20 -13.86 3.68
CA ASP A 97 0.83 -13.68 2.68
C ASP A 97 0.23 -13.17 1.36
N LYS A 98 0.99 -12.30 0.70
CA LYS A 98 0.64 -11.75 -0.60
C LYS A 98 1.91 -11.63 -1.44
N LYS A 99 1.75 -11.78 -2.75
CA LYS A 99 2.85 -11.78 -3.69
C LYS A 99 3.03 -10.40 -4.34
N ILE A 100 4.28 -9.98 -4.48
CA ILE A 100 4.72 -8.79 -5.22
C ILE A 100 5.58 -9.26 -6.38
N GLU A 101 5.27 -8.82 -7.59
CA GLU A 101 5.97 -9.23 -8.80
C GLU A 101 6.92 -8.14 -9.30
N ARG A 102 8.20 -8.46 -9.46
CA ARG A 102 9.24 -7.53 -9.96
C ARG A 102 8.85 -6.99 -11.32
N LYS A 103 8.26 -7.84 -12.17
CA LYS A 103 7.83 -7.45 -13.51
C LYS A 103 6.87 -6.24 -13.50
N LYS A 104 5.95 -6.17 -12.54
CA LYS A 104 5.01 -5.05 -12.44
C LYS A 104 5.73 -3.77 -12.02
N VAL A 105 6.66 -3.88 -11.08
CA VAL A 105 7.45 -2.75 -10.60
C VAL A 105 8.45 -2.26 -11.65
N ASP A 106 9.20 -3.16 -12.28
CA ASP A 106 10.32 -2.84 -13.16
C ASP A 106 9.90 -2.63 -14.62
N HIS A 107 9.09 -3.55 -15.16
CA HIS A 107 8.80 -3.55 -16.60
C HIS A 107 7.57 -2.71 -16.92
N MET A 108 6.54 -2.77 -16.08
CA MET A 108 5.36 -1.93 -16.26
C MET A 108 5.57 -0.52 -15.69
N LYS A 109 6.65 -0.31 -14.91
CA LYS A 109 6.91 0.94 -14.17
C LYS A 109 5.70 1.35 -13.34
N LEU A 110 5.03 0.36 -12.75
CA LEU A 110 3.87 0.53 -11.92
C LEU A 110 4.23 0.22 -10.48
N ALA A 111 3.76 1.03 -9.56
CA ALA A 111 3.79 0.64 -8.17
C ALA A 111 2.92 -0.60 -7.95
N GLU A 112 3.43 -1.56 -7.20
CA GLU A 112 2.64 -2.72 -6.80
C GLU A 112 1.96 -2.44 -5.46
N ASN A 113 0.64 -2.58 -5.45
CA ASN A 113 -0.20 -2.41 -4.27
C ASN A 113 -0.65 -3.76 -3.75
N VAL A 114 -0.26 -4.06 -2.54
CA VAL A 114 -0.71 -5.25 -1.84
C VAL A 114 -1.65 -4.83 -0.72
N VAL A 115 -2.87 -5.37 -0.75
CA VAL A 115 -3.91 -5.07 0.24
C VAL A 115 -4.14 -6.28 1.14
N PHE A 116 -4.00 -6.06 2.45
CA PHE A 116 -4.37 -6.99 3.49
C PHE A 116 -5.64 -6.50 4.17
N THR A 117 -6.64 -7.36 4.27
CA THR A 117 -7.81 -7.10 5.11
C THR A 117 -7.49 -7.53 6.53
N LEU A 118 -7.60 -6.61 7.48
CA LEU A 118 -7.37 -6.91 8.90
C LEU A 118 -8.59 -7.61 9.50
N PRO A 119 -8.39 -8.52 10.48
CA PRO A 119 -9.51 -9.13 11.18
C PRO A 119 -10.31 -8.08 11.95
N VAL A 120 -11.63 -8.29 12.05
CA VAL A 120 -12.51 -7.45 12.85
C VAL A 120 -12.13 -7.55 14.32
N SER A 121 -12.08 -6.41 15.01
CA SER A 121 -11.77 -6.35 16.43
C SER A 121 -12.38 -5.12 17.07
N ASP A 122 -12.81 -5.26 18.31
CA ASP A 122 -13.29 -4.15 19.15
C ASP A 122 -12.12 -3.34 19.76
N ALA A 123 -10.88 -3.76 19.51
CA ALA A 123 -9.70 -3.05 19.98
C ALA A 123 -9.55 -1.69 19.28
N SER A 124 -9.08 -0.70 20.04
CA SER A 124 -8.85 0.63 19.47
C SER A 124 -7.64 0.71 18.55
N LYS A 125 -6.71 -0.21 18.74
CA LYS A 125 -5.43 -0.30 18.04
C LYS A 125 -5.00 -1.76 17.93
N MET A 126 -4.23 -2.05 16.91
CA MET A 126 -3.54 -3.33 16.71
C MET A 126 -2.07 -3.09 16.46
N THR A 127 -1.25 -4.06 16.87
CA THR A 127 0.17 -4.08 16.52
C THR A 127 0.37 -5.16 15.48
N VAL A 128 0.86 -4.77 14.30
CA VAL A 128 1.06 -5.65 13.16
C VAL A 128 2.54 -5.67 12.80
N GLU A 129 3.09 -6.83 12.55
CA GLU A 129 4.46 -6.99 12.03
C GLU A 129 4.39 -7.33 10.54
N GLY A 130 5.42 -6.94 9.79
CA GLY A 130 5.51 -7.23 8.36
C GLY A 130 6.87 -7.79 8.00
N ASN A 131 6.92 -8.69 7.03
CA ASN A 131 8.17 -9.15 6.45
C ASN A 131 8.07 -9.11 4.92
N LEU A 132 9.20 -8.86 4.26
CA LEU A 132 9.38 -9.15 2.85
C LEU A 132 10.35 -10.33 2.75
N LEU A 133 9.90 -11.41 2.12
CA LEU A 133 10.69 -12.62 1.90
C LEU A 133 10.91 -12.83 0.41
N ASN A 134 12.01 -13.47 0.01
CA ASN A 134 12.18 -13.94 -1.36
C ASN A 134 11.35 -15.20 -1.62
N GLU A 135 11.44 -15.74 -2.84
CA GLU A 135 10.71 -16.95 -3.25
C GLU A 135 11.08 -18.19 -2.44
N ASP A 136 12.30 -18.24 -1.91
CA ASP A 136 12.82 -19.31 -1.06
C ASP A 136 12.44 -19.12 0.43
N GLY A 137 11.75 -18.04 0.77
CA GLY A 137 11.35 -17.70 2.15
C GLY A 137 12.44 -17.01 2.97
N GLU A 138 13.58 -16.66 2.37
CA GLU A 138 14.63 -15.89 3.04
C GLU A 138 14.23 -14.43 3.20
N MET A 139 14.59 -13.86 4.34
CA MET A 139 14.21 -12.50 4.70
C MET A 139 14.99 -11.46 3.90
N ILE A 140 14.26 -10.61 3.17
CA ILE A 140 14.78 -9.42 2.48
C ILE A 140 14.70 -8.20 3.39
N LEU A 141 13.55 -8.01 4.04
CA LEU A 141 13.30 -6.88 4.94
C LEU A 141 12.39 -7.32 6.09
N LYS A 142 12.80 -6.99 7.32
CA LYS A 142 11.92 -7.03 8.48
C LYS A 142 11.29 -5.66 8.68
N ILE A 143 9.97 -5.60 8.64
CA ILE A 143 9.18 -4.43 9.02
C ILE A 143 8.79 -4.66 10.48
N GLY A 144 9.37 -3.87 11.37
CA GLY A 144 9.08 -3.97 12.81
C GLY A 144 7.61 -3.74 13.14
N ALA A 145 7.28 -3.82 14.43
CA ALA A 145 5.93 -3.60 14.93
C ALA A 145 5.36 -2.24 14.48
N MET A 146 4.28 -2.28 13.70
CA MET A 146 3.51 -1.14 13.22
C MET A 146 2.21 -1.03 14.03
N ASN A 147 1.96 0.15 14.61
CA ASN A 147 0.70 0.41 15.32
C ASN A 147 -0.37 0.89 14.33
N VAL A 148 -1.41 0.09 14.18
CA VAL A 148 -2.58 0.39 13.35
C VAL A 148 -3.68 0.90 14.27
N ASN A 149 -4.13 2.14 14.05
CA ASN A 149 -5.31 2.67 14.73
C ASN A 149 -6.56 2.13 14.04
N LEU A 150 -7.38 1.39 14.78
CA LEU A 150 -8.67 0.89 14.31
C LEU A 150 -9.80 1.87 14.62
N ILE A 151 -9.61 2.78 15.57
CA ILE A 151 -10.57 3.87 15.81
C ILE A 151 -10.30 5.00 14.84
N LYS A 152 -11.20 5.17 13.88
CA LYS A 152 -12.07 6.35 13.79
C LYS A 152 -13.04 6.20 12.62
N PHE A 153 -14.22 5.67 12.89
CA PHE A 153 -15.53 6.12 12.39
C PHE A 153 -16.59 5.67 13.40
N GLN A 154 -16.52 6.18 14.64
CA GLN A 154 -17.64 6.11 15.59
C GLN A 154 -18.61 7.27 15.43
N ASP A 155 -18.26 8.28 14.62
CA ASP A 155 -19.22 9.28 14.20
C ASP A 155 -19.95 8.73 12.97
N GLY A 156 -21.04 8.03 13.25
CA GLY A 156 -22.21 8.08 12.41
C GLY A 156 -22.72 9.52 12.28
N GLU A 157 -21.92 10.43 11.71
CA GLU A 157 -22.50 11.43 10.85
C GLU A 157 -22.98 10.67 9.63
N THR A 158 -24.21 10.16 9.73
CA THR A 158 -25.17 10.33 8.64
C THR A 158 -24.99 11.76 8.12
N ARG A 159 -24.11 11.93 7.13
CA ARG A 159 -24.35 12.97 6.14
C ARG A 159 -25.75 12.64 5.65
N ALA A 160 -26.73 13.43 6.08
CA ALA A 160 -28.04 13.40 5.48
C ALA A 160 -27.78 13.39 3.98
N GLY A 161 -28.33 12.38 3.29
CA GLY A 161 -28.37 12.42 1.84
C GLY A 161 -28.99 13.75 1.50
N ILE A 162 -28.20 14.67 0.95
CA ILE A 162 -28.79 15.80 0.25
C ILE A 162 -29.38 15.14 -0.98
N GLU A 163 -30.66 14.76 -0.88
CA GLU A 163 -31.48 14.55 -2.03
C GLU A 163 -31.44 15.86 -2.81
N HIS A 164 -30.67 15.88 -3.89
CA HIS A 164 -30.97 16.81 -4.95
C HIS A 164 -32.32 16.36 -5.49
N GLU A 165 -33.41 16.91 -4.96
CA GLU A 165 -34.69 16.96 -5.66
C GLU A 165 -34.38 17.56 -7.04
N TYR A 166 -34.32 16.70 -8.04
CA TYR A 166 -34.29 17.12 -9.43
C TYR A 166 -35.72 17.59 -9.76
N SER A 167 -36.04 18.83 -9.39
CA SER A 167 -37.21 19.53 -9.91
C SER A 167 -36.87 20.02 -11.31
N GLY A 168 -37.05 19.14 -12.29
CA GLY A 168 -36.75 19.41 -13.68
C GLY A 168 -37.66 18.62 -14.60
N ASN A 169 -38.97 18.87 -14.52
CA ASN A 169 -39.86 18.61 -15.64
C ASN A 169 -39.52 19.64 -16.73
N GLU A 170 -38.88 19.19 -17.81
CA GLU A 170 -39.16 19.70 -19.15
C GLU A 170 -38.60 18.71 -20.17
N ALA A 171 -39.50 18.16 -20.99
CA ALA A 171 -39.15 17.31 -22.11
C ALA A 171 -38.44 18.17 -23.16
N VAL A 172 -37.19 17.86 -23.47
CA VAL A 172 -36.49 18.45 -24.60
C VAL A 172 -37.02 17.77 -25.87
N GLU A 173 -37.78 18.51 -26.67
CA GLU A 173 -38.12 18.14 -28.04
C GLU A 173 -36.82 18.00 -28.85
N GLN A 174 -36.60 16.83 -29.46
CA GLN A 174 -35.54 16.64 -30.44
C GLN A 174 -36.06 17.05 -31.81
N ASP A 175 -35.60 18.19 -32.31
CA ASP A 175 -35.76 18.56 -33.71
C ASP A 175 -34.94 17.60 -34.60
N VAL A 176 -35.66 16.86 -35.45
CA VAL A 176 -35.09 16.06 -36.53
C VAL A 176 -34.86 16.98 -37.72
N ALA A 177 -33.60 17.29 -38.02
CA ALA A 177 -33.24 17.99 -39.25
C ALA A 177 -33.56 17.08 -40.46
N THR A 178 -34.34 17.61 -41.40
CA THR A 178 -34.63 17.02 -42.72
C THR A 178 -33.61 17.52 -43.75
#